data_AF-A0A7I5ECG2-F1
#
_entry.id   AF-A0A7I5ECG2-F1
#
_cell.length_a   1.000
_cell.length_b   1.000
_cell.length_c   1.000
_cell.angle_alpha   90.00
_cell.angle_beta   90.00
_cell.angle_gamma   90.00
#
_symmetry.space_group_name_H-M   'P 1'
#
loop_
_entity.id
_entity.type
_entity.pdbx_description
1 polymer ?
#
loop_
_entity_poly.entity_id
_entity_poly.type
_entity_poly.pdbx_seq_one_letter_code
_entity_poly.pdbx_strand_id
1 'polypeptide(L)'
;MLFILTILSCFLASVAAETPEETLKPLYKKFEEACEKEETQIAIDLYHPQAVIVKKDVHALYGKAIGDSYRRIWAEIGPHTFELTNQKYQGTNDYIITDFDFELKKKENNATPEETLKPLYKKFEEACEKEETQIAIDLYHPQAVIVKKDVHALYGKAIGDSYRRIWAEIGPHTFELTNQKYQGTNDYIITDFDFELKKKENNATPEETLKPLYKKFEEACEKEETQIAIDLYHPQAVIVKKDVHALYGKAIGDSYRRIWAEIGPHTFELTNQKYQGTNDYIITDFDFELKKKENNATPEETLKPLYKKFEEACEKEETQIAIDLYHPQAVIVKKDVHALYGKAIGDSYRRIWAEIGPHTFELTNQKYQGTNDYIITDFDFELKKKENNASILKGKMRHIWKREGDKWLIYHEQYERF
;
A
#
# COMPACT_ATOMS: atom_id res chain seq x y z
N MET A 1 -6.10 12.49 -44.17
CA MET A 1 -7.28 13.27 -43.75
C MET A 1 -6.78 14.55 -43.11
N LEU A 2 -6.99 15.69 -43.76
CA LEU A 2 -6.42 16.98 -43.34
C LEU A 2 -7.23 17.54 -42.17
N PHE A 3 -6.70 17.47 -40.96
CA PHE A 3 -7.29 18.13 -39.78
C PHE A 3 -6.53 19.42 -39.52
N ILE A 4 -7.07 20.56 -39.98
CA ILE A 4 -6.56 21.87 -39.59
C ILE A 4 -7.17 22.20 -38.23
N LEU A 5 -6.34 22.28 -37.20
CA LEU A 5 -6.71 22.73 -35.88
C LEU A 5 -5.83 23.91 -35.50
N THR A 6 -6.46 24.99 -35.10
CA THR A 6 -5.82 26.12 -34.41
C THR A 6 -5.77 25.78 -32.92
N ILE A 7 -4.61 25.85 -32.26
CA ILE A 7 -4.48 25.65 -30.80
C ILE A 7 -3.90 26.91 -30.15
N LEU A 8 -4.66 27.48 -29.21
CA LEU A 8 -4.16 28.46 -28.24
C LEU A 8 -3.57 27.72 -27.04
N SER A 9 -2.27 27.77 -26.76
CA SER A 9 -1.67 27.09 -25.59
C SER A 9 -0.96 28.08 -24.65
N CYS A 10 -1.20 27.93 -23.34
CA CYS A 10 -0.54 28.73 -22.30
C CYS A 10 0.47 27.92 -21.51
N PHE A 11 1.75 28.26 -21.67
CA PHE A 11 2.85 27.77 -20.84
C PHE A 11 3.17 28.82 -19.77
N LEU A 12 3.10 28.44 -18.49
CA LEU A 12 3.67 29.22 -17.39
C LEU A 12 5.15 28.85 -17.30
N ALA A 13 6.01 29.65 -17.93
CA ALA A 13 7.43 29.59 -17.73
C ALA A 13 7.82 30.69 -16.73
N SER A 14 8.16 30.33 -15.48
CA SER A 14 9.14 31.14 -14.78
C SER A 14 10.48 30.81 -15.43
N VAL A 15 11.14 31.77 -16.09
CA VAL A 15 12.61 31.91 -16.16
C VAL A 15 12.96 33.00 -17.17
N ALA A 16 13.94 33.81 -16.78
CA ALA A 16 14.67 34.74 -17.60
C ALA A 16 15.31 34.05 -18.84
N ALA A 17 14.71 34.24 -20.01
CA ALA A 17 15.32 34.03 -21.32
C ALA A 17 14.55 34.82 -22.41
N GLU A 18 15.23 35.11 -23.51
CA GLU A 18 14.84 36.02 -24.59
C GLU A 18 13.66 35.48 -25.41
N THR A 19 12.53 36.20 -25.42
CA THR A 19 11.33 35.96 -26.24
C THR A 19 10.55 34.63 -26.02
N PRO A 20 9.21 34.63 -26.14
CA PRO A 20 8.40 33.40 -26.02
C PRO A 20 8.73 32.29 -27.04
N GLU A 21 9.28 32.64 -28.20
CA GLU A 21 9.63 31.69 -29.25
C GLU A 21 10.78 30.76 -28.82
N GLU A 22 11.85 31.31 -28.24
CA GLU A 22 13.02 30.54 -27.82
C GLU A 22 12.70 29.55 -26.69
N THR A 23 11.72 29.90 -25.85
CA THR A 23 11.25 29.04 -24.76
C THR A 23 10.46 27.83 -25.28
N LEU A 24 9.66 28.02 -26.33
CA LEU A 24 8.68 27.00 -26.77
C LEU A 24 9.19 26.08 -27.87
N LYS A 25 10.08 26.55 -28.74
CA LYS A 25 10.62 25.75 -29.84
C LYS A 25 11.24 24.41 -29.40
N PRO A 26 12.00 24.33 -28.29
CA PRO A 26 12.51 23.04 -27.80
C PRO A 26 11.41 22.10 -27.27
N LEU A 27 10.33 22.65 -26.71
CA LEU A 27 9.20 21.88 -26.18
C LEU A 27 8.36 21.29 -27.32
N TYR A 28 8.12 22.06 -28.38
CA TYR A 28 7.45 21.54 -29.58
C TYR A 28 8.24 20.43 -30.25
N LYS A 29 9.56 20.57 -30.36
CA LYS A 29 10.39 19.50 -30.90
C LYS A 29 10.31 18.22 -30.06
N LYS A 30 10.36 18.33 -28.73
CA LYS A 30 10.16 17.18 -27.83
C LYS A 30 8.79 16.54 -27.99
N PHE A 31 7.77 17.37 -28.22
CA PHE A 31 6.41 16.89 -28.44
C PHE A 31 6.29 16.13 -29.76
N GLU A 32 6.86 16.64 -30.85
CA GLU A 32 6.94 15.96 -32.15
C GLU A 32 7.66 14.60 -32.02
N GLU A 33 8.82 14.57 -31.35
CA GLU A 33 9.58 13.34 -31.11
C GLU A 33 8.79 12.32 -30.27
N ALA A 34 8.06 12.76 -29.25
CA ALA A 34 7.22 11.88 -28.42
C ALA A 34 6.04 11.30 -29.23
N CYS A 35 5.47 12.08 -30.16
CA CYS A 35 4.45 11.61 -31.09
C CYS A 35 4.99 10.53 -32.04
N GLU A 36 6.19 10.74 -32.58
CA GLU A 36 6.86 9.79 -33.48
C GLU A 36 7.23 8.46 -32.82
N LYS A 37 7.56 8.49 -31.52
CA LYS A 37 8.01 7.33 -30.72
C LYS A 37 6.89 6.61 -29.97
N GLU A 38 5.65 7.03 -30.11
CA GLU A 38 4.50 6.45 -29.39
C GLU A 38 4.57 6.64 -27.86
N GLU A 39 5.23 7.70 -27.41
CA GLU A 39 5.40 8.03 -25.99
C GLU A 39 4.26 8.93 -25.49
N THR A 40 3.03 8.42 -25.49
CA THR A 40 1.80 9.20 -25.22
C THR A 40 1.84 9.95 -23.88
N GLN A 41 2.40 9.35 -22.83
CA GLN A 41 2.49 10.01 -21.53
C GLN A 41 3.47 11.19 -21.56
N ILE A 42 4.59 11.05 -22.26
CA ILE A 42 5.58 12.13 -22.43
C ILE A 42 4.96 13.30 -23.20
N ALA A 43 4.18 13.03 -24.25
CA ALA A 43 3.47 14.07 -25.01
C ALA A 43 2.45 14.83 -24.15
N ILE A 44 1.77 14.15 -23.22
CA ILE A 44 0.80 14.76 -22.29
C ILE A 44 1.52 15.61 -21.23
N ASP A 45 2.63 15.11 -20.67
CA ASP A 45 3.38 15.75 -19.59
C ASP A 45 4.06 17.06 -20.03
N LEU A 46 4.18 17.28 -21.35
CA LEU A 46 4.65 18.56 -21.89
C LEU A 46 3.63 19.69 -21.73
N TYR A 47 2.35 19.40 -21.49
CA TYR A 47 1.34 20.44 -21.22
C TYR A 47 1.34 20.86 -19.75
N HIS A 48 1.27 22.18 -19.52
CA HIS A 48 1.07 22.70 -18.17
C HIS A 48 -0.32 22.28 -17.62
N PRO A 49 -0.47 21.97 -16.32
CA PRO A 49 -1.77 21.59 -15.75
C PRO A 49 -2.87 22.64 -15.90
N GLN A 50 -2.50 23.90 -16.09
CA GLN A 50 -3.42 25.02 -16.35
C GLN A 50 -3.50 25.41 -17.84
N ALA A 51 -2.92 24.61 -18.73
CA ALA A 51 -3.01 24.85 -20.16
C ALA A 51 -4.49 24.81 -20.60
N VAL A 52 -4.83 25.73 -21.48
CA VAL A 52 -6.05 25.70 -22.28
C VAL A 52 -5.62 25.31 -23.69
N ILE A 53 -6.44 24.53 -24.39
CA ILE A 53 -6.36 24.33 -25.84
C ILE A 53 -7.70 24.74 -26.41
N VAL A 54 -7.71 25.77 -27.25
CA VAL A 54 -8.93 26.20 -27.94
C VAL A 54 -8.92 25.68 -29.36
N LYS A 55 -9.75 24.67 -29.68
CA LYS A 55 -10.05 24.31 -31.06
C LYS A 55 -11.05 25.31 -31.62
N LYS A 56 -10.58 26.20 -32.49
CA LYS A 56 -11.39 27.24 -33.12
C LYS A 56 -12.68 26.64 -33.71
N ASP A 57 -13.81 27.27 -33.38
CA ASP A 57 -15.16 26.90 -33.81
C ASP A 57 -15.66 25.50 -33.38
N VAL A 58 -14.99 24.82 -32.44
CA VAL A 58 -15.45 23.51 -31.95
C VAL A 58 -15.58 23.47 -30.42
N HIS A 59 -14.48 23.54 -29.68
CA HIS A 59 -14.49 23.47 -28.21
C HIS A 59 -13.14 23.90 -27.61
N ALA A 60 -13.15 24.26 -26.33
CA ALA A 60 -11.95 24.47 -25.54
C ALA A 60 -11.74 23.30 -24.56
N LEU A 61 -10.51 22.85 -24.43
CA LEU A 61 -10.06 21.84 -23.46
C LEU A 61 -9.19 22.53 -22.41
N TYR A 62 -9.32 22.11 -21.15
CA TYR A 62 -8.55 22.66 -20.04
C TYR A 62 -7.90 21.57 -19.21
N GLY A 63 -6.63 21.78 -18.86
CA GLY A 63 -5.87 20.91 -17.97
C GLY A 63 -5.93 19.44 -18.38
N LYS A 64 -6.38 18.58 -17.46
CA LYS A 64 -6.43 17.12 -17.66
C LYS A 64 -7.23 16.67 -18.90
N ALA A 65 -8.23 17.44 -19.32
CA ALA A 65 -9.05 17.11 -20.50
C ALA A 65 -8.24 17.13 -21.81
N ILE A 66 -7.09 17.84 -21.83
CA ILE A 66 -6.15 17.83 -22.95
C ILE A 66 -5.60 16.42 -23.15
N GLY A 67 -5.13 15.78 -22.07
CA GLY A 67 -4.57 14.43 -22.15
C GLY A 67 -5.60 13.38 -22.58
N ASP A 68 -6.85 13.50 -22.13
CA ASP A 68 -7.93 12.60 -22.54
C ASP A 68 -8.27 12.75 -24.03
N SER A 69 -8.29 13.99 -24.53
CA SER A 69 -8.47 14.24 -25.97
C SER A 69 -7.29 13.71 -26.79
N TYR A 70 -6.06 13.87 -26.29
CA TYR A 70 -4.87 13.38 -26.98
C TYR A 70 -4.87 11.85 -27.09
N ARG A 71 -5.21 11.16 -26.01
CA ARG A 71 -5.42 9.70 -26.01
C ARG A 71 -6.47 9.27 -27.03
N ARG A 72 -7.55 10.05 -27.19
CA ARG A 72 -8.61 9.74 -28.17
C ARG A 72 -8.14 9.91 -29.60
N ILE A 73 -7.43 11.00 -29.92
CA ILE A 73 -6.84 11.24 -31.25
C ILE A 73 -5.86 10.10 -31.59
N TRP A 74 -5.05 9.68 -30.64
CA TRP A 74 -4.13 8.56 -30.82
C TRP A 74 -4.86 7.24 -31.09
N ALA A 75 -5.92 6.95 -30.34
CA ALA A 75 -6.74 5.77 -30.54
C ALA A 75 -7.48 5.79 -31.89
N GLU A 76 -7.79 6.96 -32.43
CA GLU A 76 -8.53 7.14 -33.68
C GLU A 76 -7.63 7.08 -34.92
N ILE A 77 -6.42 7.64 -34.85
CA ILE A 77 -5.55 7.82 -36.02
C ILE A 77 -4.36 6.84 -36.01
N GLY A 78 -4.00 6.28 -34.86
CA GLY A 78 -2.81 5.44 -34.69
C GLY A 78 -1.52 6.27 -34.72
N PRO A 79 -0.35 5.65 -34.97
CA PRO A 79 0.92 6.37 -35.07
C PRO A 79 0.87 7.44 -36.17
N HIS A 80 1.23 8.67 -35.83
CA HIS A 80 1.14 9.81 -36.73
C HIS A 80 2.30 10.77 -36.50
N THR A 81 2.65 11.54 -37.53
CA THR A 81 3.53 12.69 -37.39
C THR A 81 2.70 13.94 -37.20
N PHE A 82 3.29 14.90 -36.49
CA PHE A 82 2.70 16.19 -36.16
C PHE A 82 3.56 17.26 -36.82
N GLU A 83 2.99 18.02 -37.77
CA GLU A 83 3.70 19.12 -38.44
C GLU A 83 3.03 20.46 -38.08
N LEU A 84 3.78 21.33 -37.40
CA LEU A 84 3.33 22.68 -37.06
C LEU A 84 3.62 23.69 -38.16
N THR A 85 2.65 24.54 -38.47
CA THR A 85 2.76 25.65 -39.43
C THR A 85 2.15 26.93 -38.85
N ASN A 86 2.46 28.09 -39.44
CA ASN A 86 1.89 29.39 -39.08
C ASN A 86 2.01 29.78 -37.59
N GLN A 87 3.08 29.34 -36.93
CA GLN A 87 3.31 29.61 -35.52
C GLN A 87 3.46 31.12 -35.25
N LYS A 88 2.62 31.63 -34.35
CA LYS A 88 2.66 32.99 -33.82
C LYS A 88 2.76 32.92 -32.31
N TYR A 89 3.62 33.77 -31.76
CA TYR A 89 3.94 33.79 -30.36
C TYR A 89 3.61 35.17 -29.79
N GLN A 90 2.81 35.21 -28.74
CA GLN A 90 2.54 36.41 -27.95
C GLN A 90 2.71 36.04 -26.49
N GLY A 91 3.20 36.96 -25.65
CA GLY A 91 3.34 36.61 -24.25
C GLY A 91 3.88 37.74 -23.40
N THR A 92 3.70 37.58 -22.11
CA THR A 92 4.30 38.39 -21.05
C THR A 92 5.07 37.44 -20.12
N ASN A 93 5.62 37.95 -19.03
CA ASN A 93 6.25 37.10 -18.01
C ASN A 93 5.25 36.16 -17.31
N ASP A 94 3.95 36.45 -17.38
CA ASP A 94 2.91 35.71 -16.66
C ASP A 94 2.20 34.67 -17.53
N TYR A 95 2.26 34.81 -18.85
CA TYR A 95 1.61 33.89 -19.78
C TYR A 95 2.20 33.96 -21.18
N ILE A 96 2.18 32.83 -21.87
CA ILE A 96 2.44 32.74 -23.30
C ILE A 96 1.15 32.34 -24.01
N ILE A 97 0.91 32.89 -25.19
CA ILE A 97 -0.16 32.55 -26.11
C ILE A 97 0.51 32.16 -27.42
N THR A 98 0.25 30.93 -27.84
CA THR A 98 0.70 30.40 -29.13
C THR A 98 -0.49 30.26 -30.05
N ASP A 99 -0.37 30.66 -31.30
CA ASP A 99 -1.35 30.38 -32.34
C ASP A 99 -0.64 29.65 -33.47
N PHE A 100 -1.09 28.47 -33.84
CA PHE A 100 -0.47 27.66 -34.88
C PHE A 100 -1.51 26.78 -35.56
N ASP A 101 -1.24 26.46 -36.82
CA ASP A 101 -1.93 25.41 -37.55
C ASP A 101 -1.10 24.13 -37.44
N PHE A 102 -1.74 22.96 -37.47
CA PHE A 102 -1.01 21.70 -37.58
C PHE A 102 -1.65 20.74 -38.57
N GLU A 103 -0.84 19.81 -39.08
CA GLU A 103 -1.28 18.68 -39.89
C GLU A 103 -0.92 17.36 -39.20
N LEU A 104 -1.87 16.42 -39.17
CA LEU A 104 -1.66 15.04 -38.72
C LEU A 104 -1.51 14.14 -39.94
N LYS A 105 -0.34 13.52 -40.09
CA LYS A 105 -0.10 12.50 -41.13
C LYS A 105 0.00 11.13 -40.47
N LYS A 106 -0.98 10.25 -40.75
CA LYS A 106 -0.92 8.85 -40.31
C LYS A 106 0.35 8.22 -40.90
N LYS A 107 1.19 7.62 -40.06
CA LYS A 107 2.37 6.89 -40.52
C LYS A 107 1.88 5.64 -41.23
N GLU A 108 2.14 5.52 -42.52
CA GLU A 108 1.84 4.27 -43.25
C GLU A 108 2.72 3.16 -42.67
N ASN A 109 2.09 2.32 -41.85
CA ASN A 109 2.77 1.14 -41.32
C ASN A 109 2.66 0.06 -42.40
N ASN A 110 3.74 -0.13 -43.16
CA ASN A 110 3.85 -1.21 -44.15
C ASN A 110 4.14 -2.57 -43.51
N ALA A 111 4.17 -2.63 -42.17
CA ALA A 111 4.32 -3.88 -41.43
C ALA A 111 3.10 -4.76 -41.65
N THR A 112 3.34 -6.01 -42.01
CA THR A 112 2.29 -7.02 -42.08
C THR A 112 1.65 -7.22 -40.69
N PRO A 113 0.40 -7.70 -40.63
CA PRO A 113 -0.23 -8.05 -39.36
C PRO A 113 0.60 -9.01 -38.51
N GLU A 114 1.35 -9.92 -39.14
CA GLU A 114 2.27 -10.84 -38.46
C GLU A 114 3.45 -10.08 -37.81
N GLU A 115 4.11 -9.19 -38.55
CA GLU A 115 5.23 -8.38 -38.03
C GLU A 115 4.81 -7.49 -36.86
N THR A 116 3.55 -7.04 -36.85
CA THR A 116 2.99 -6.22 -35.76
C THR A 116 2.70 -7.05 -34.51
N LEU A 117 2.17 -8.27 -34.66
CA LEU A 117 1.67 -9.05 -33.53
C LEU A 117 2.71 -9.99 -32.90
N LYS A 118 3.67 -10.48 -33.66
CA LYS A 118 4.68 -11.43 -33.17
C LYS A 118 5.46 -10.94 -31.94
N PRO A 119 5.91 -9.66 -31.87
CA PRO A 119 6.55 -9.14 -30.66
C PRO A 119 5.61 -9.05 -29.46
N LEU A 120 4.31 -8.78 -29.69
CA LEU A 120 3.31 -8.69 -28.64
C LEU A 120 2.98 -10.07 -28.06
N TYR A 121 2.85 -11.10 -28.90
CA TYR A 121 2.68 -12.48 -28.42
C TYR A 121 3.88 -12.95 -27.60
N LYS A 122 5.10 -12.63 -28.02
CA LYS A 122 6.29 -12.96 -27.24
C LYS A 122 6.27 -12.29 -25.86
N LYS A 123 5.92 -11.00 -25.79
CA LYS A 123 5.74 -10.30 -24.50
C LYS A 123 4.64 -10.93 -23.65
N PHE A 124 3.56 -11.38 -24.28
CA PHE A 124 2.48 -12.07 -23.60
C PHE A 124 2.95 -13.39 -23.00
N GLU A 125 3.64 -14.23 -23.78
CA GLU A 125 4.25 -15.49 -23.31
C GLU A 125 5.21 -15.25 -22.13
N GLU A 126 6.10 -14.26 -22.23
CA GLU A 126 7.03 -13.90 -21.16
C GLU A 126 6.32 -13.42 -19.89
N ALA A 127 5.25 -12.64 -20.02
CA ALA A 127 4.44 -12.19 -18.88
C ALA A 127 3.71 -13.36 -18.21
N CYS A 128 3.31 -14.38 -18.98
CA CYS A 128 2.72 -15.60 -18.44
C CYS A 128 3.76 -16.41 -17.66
N GLU A 129 4.96 -16.57 -18.20
CA GLU A 129 6.04 -17.31 -17.53
C GLU A 129 6.48 -16.68 -16.20
N LYS A 130 6.43 -15.36 -16.12
CA LYS A 130 6.81 -14.55 -14.94
C LYS A 130 5.68 -14.29 -13.96
N GLU A 131 4.49 -14.80 -14.23
CA GLU A 131 3.29 -14.58 -13.41
C GLU A 131 2.85 -13.11 -13.30
N GLU A 132 3.13 -12.32 -14.33
CA GLU A 132 2.82 -10.88 -14.39
C GLU A 132 1.41 -10.65 -14.98
N THR A 133 0.37 -11.09 -14.25
CA THR A 133 -1.02 -11.12 -14.74
C THR A 133 -1.52 -9.78 -15.29
N GLN A 134 -1.17 -8.67 -14.66
CA GLN A 134 -1.63 -7.34 -15.12
C GLN A 134 -0.97 -6.95 -16.45
N ILE A 135 0.32 -7.26 -16.63
CA ILE A 135 1.05 -6.99 -17.87
C ILE A 135 0.44 -7.80 -19.03
N ALA A 136 0.10 -9.07 -18.80
CA ALA A 136 -0.56 -9.91 -19.80
C ALA A 136 -1.93 -9.35 -20.24
N ILE A 137 -2.69 -8.77 -19.29
CA ILE A 137 -4.00 -8.14 -19.58
C ILE A 137 -3.82 -6.84 -20.38
N ASP A 138 -2.84 -6.02 -20.02
CA ASP A 138 -2.60 -4.71 -20.64
C ASP A 138 -2.11 -4.80 -22.10
N LEU A 139 -1.67 -5.98 -22.55
CA LEU A 139 -1.34 -6.25 -23.95
C LEU A 139 -2.57 -6.36 -24.85
N TYR A 140 -3.78 -6.56 -24.31
CA TYR A 140 -5.00 -6.58 -25.11
C TYR A 140 -5.55 -5.18 -25.35
N HIS A 141 -5.90 -4.89 -26.61
CA HIS A 141 -6.58 -3.65 -26.95
C HIS A 141 -7.97 -3.57 -26.26
N PRO A 142 -8.43 -2.41 -25.76
CA PRO A 142 -9.74 -2.29 -25.10
C PRO A 142 -10.94 -2.68 -25.97
N GLN A 143 -10.78 -2.64 -27.29
CA GLN A 143 -11.80 -3.08 -28.27
C GLN A 143 -11.55 -4.49 -28.82
N ALA A 144 -10.57 -5.22 -28.27
CA ALA A 144 -10.28 -6.58 -28.71
C ALA A 144 -11.51 -7.48 -28.50
N VAL A 145 -11.70 -8.41 -29.44
CA VAL A 145 -12.75 -9.42 -29.39
C VAL A 145 -12.10 -10.79 -29.53
N ILE A 146 -12.29 -11.65 -28.54
CA ILE A 146 -11.86 -13.05 -28.61
C ILE A 146 -13.10 -13.90 -28.80
N VAL A 147 -13.17 -14.62 -29.91
CA VAL A 147 -14.26 -15.57 -30.17
C VAL A 147 -13.76 -16.96 -29.85
N LYS A 148 -14.27 -17.57 -28.78
CA LYS A 148 -14.06 -19.01 -28.54
C LYS A 148 -15.06 -19.77 -29.40
N LYS A 149 -14.54 -20.58 -30.32
CA LYS A 149 -15.37 -21.47 -31.16
C LYS A 149 -16.31 -22.28 -30.26
N ASP A 150 -17.60 -22.25 -30.59
CA ASP A 150 -18.70 -22.97 -29.92
C ASP A 150 -19.02 -22.57 -28.47
N VAL A 151 -18.52 -21.43 -27.97
CA VAL A 151 -18.85 -20.96 -26.60
C VAL A 151 -19.39 -19.53 -26.60
N HIS A 152 -18.53 -18.51 -26.50
CA HIS A 152 -18.92 -17.10 -26.40
C HIS A 152 -17.82 -16.19 -26.97
N ALA A 153 -18.22 -14.99 -27.41
CA ALA A 153 -17.31 -13.90 -27.72
C ALA A 153 -17.05 -13.05 -26.47
N LEU A 154 -15.78 -12.82 -26.14
CA LEU A 154 -15.33 -11.96 -25.06
C LEU A 154 -14.89 -10.62 -25.64
N TYR A 155 -15.32 -9.52 -25.01
CA TYR A 155 -15.07 -8.16 -25.48
C TYR A 155 -14.28 -7.36 -24.45
N GLY A 156 -13.20 -6.72 -24.88
CA GLY A 156 -12.45 -5.74 -24.11
C GLY A 156 -12.11 -6.21 -22.70
N LYS A 157 -12.59 -5.47 -21.68
CA LYS A 157 -12.33 -5.76 -20.25
C LYS A 157 -12.69 -7.19 -19.83
N ALA A 158 -13.70 -7.81 -20.44
CA ALA A 158 -14.11 -9.19 -20.13
C ALA A 158 -13.02 -10.23 -20.46
N ILE A 159 -12.09 -9.90 -21.37
CA ILE A 159 -10.92 -10.73 -21.67
C ILE A 159 -10.02 -10.83 -20.44
N GLY A 160 -9.72 -9.69 -19.80
CA GLY A 160 -8.87 -9.66 -18.60
C GLY A 160 -9.51 -10.37 -17.40
N ASP A 161 -10.84 -10.27 -17.24
CA ASP A 161 -11.56 -11.00 -16.19
C ASP A 161 -11.56 -12.52 -16.43
N SER A 162 -11.73 -12.94 -17.69
CA SER A 162 -11.60 -14.36 -18.07
C SER A 162 -10.16 -14.86 -17.84
N TYR A 163 -9.16 -14.03 -18.11
CA TYR A 163 -7.76 -14.38 -17.92
C TYR A 163 -7.43 -14.59 -16.43
N ARG A 164 -7.87 -13.65 -15.57
CA ARG A 164 -7.77 -13.81 -14.11
C ARG A 164 -8.43 -15.08 -13.61
N ARG A 165 -9.57 -15.45 -14.18
CA ARG A 165 -10.30 -16.66 -13.81
C ARG A 165 -9.55 -17.93 -14.23
N ILE A 166 -9.01 -17.98 -15.45
CA ILE A 166 -8.17 -19.10 -15.89
C ILE A 166 -6.96 -19.23 -14.95
N TRP A 167 -6.29 -18.12 -14.63
CA TRP A 167 -5.17 -18.14 -13.69
C TRP A 167 -5.53 -18.69 -12.31
N ALA A 168 -6.70 -18.30 -11.78
CA ALA A 168 -7.22 -18.80 -10.52
C ALA A 168 -7.62 -20.29 -10.57
N GLU A 169 -8.05 -20.80 -11.73
CA GLU A 169 -8.50 -22.18 -11.90
C GLU A 169 -7.35 -23.16 -12.17
N ILE A 170 -6.35 -22.79 -12.99
CA ILE A 170 -5.26 -23.71 -13.39
C ILE A 170 -3.90 -23.39 -12.76
N GLY A 171 -3.75 -22.25 -12.09
CA GLY A 171 -2.48 -21.80 -11.50
C GLY A 171 -1.45 -21.37 -12.57
N PRO A 172 -0.15 -21.30 -12.22
CA PRO A 172 0.90 -20.94 -13.18
C PRO A 172 0.92 -21.89 -14.38
N HIS A 173 0.89 -21.34 -15.58
CA HIS A 173 0.82 -22.10 -16.83
C HIS A 173 1.61 -21.41 -17.93
N THR A 174 2.05 -22.19 -18.92
CA THR A 174 2.58 -21.66 -20.18
C THR A 174 1.52 -21.72 -21.26
N PHE A 175 1.66 -20.80 -22.22
CA PHE A 175 0.75 -20.66 -23.35
C PHE A 175 1.51 -21.03 -24.61
N GLU A 176 1.08 -22.06 -25.33
CA GLU A 176 1.66 -22.42 -26.63
C GLU A 176 0.65 -22.14 -27.74
N LEU A 177 0.99 -21.21 -28.63
CA LEU A 177 0.20 -20.86 -29.81
C LEU A 177 0.60 -21.71 -31.00
N THR A 178 -0.38 -22.34 -31.66
CA THR A 178 -0.20 -23.10 -32.89
C THR A 178 -1.19 -22.65 -33.97
N ASN A 179 -0.93 -23.01 -35.23
CA ASN A 179 -1.82 -22.71 -36.37
C ASN A 179 -2.20 -21.23 -36.56
N GLN A 180 -1.30 -20.31 -36.18
CA GLN A 180 -1.53 -18.88 -36.25
C GLN A 180 -1.76 -18.42 -37.70
N LYS A 181 -2.91 -17.82 -37.95
CA LYS A 181 -3.30 -17.17 -39.20
C LYS A 181 -3.60 -15.72 -38.92
N TYR A 182 -3.08 -14.87 -39.79
CA TYR A 182 -3.18 -13.43 -39.68
C TYR A 182 -3.91 -12.89 -40.90
N GLN A 183 -4.98 -12.14 -40.68
CA GLN A 183 -5.70 -11.42 -41.72
C GLN A 183 -6.01 -10.02 -41.22
N GLY A 184 -6.06 -9.02 -42.09
CA GLY A 184 -6.41 -7.68 -41.65
C GLY A 184 -5.96 -6.57 -42.58
N THR A 185 -6.24 -5.37 -42.14
CA THR A 185 -5.85 -4.11 -42.75
C THR A 185 -5.13 -3.25 -41.70
N ASN A 186 -4.76 -2.02 -42.05
CA ASN A 186 -4.19 -1.08 -41.09
C ASN A 186 -5.17 -0.68 -39.97
N ASP A 187 -6.46 -0.98 -40.12
CA ASP A 187 -7.50 -0.56 -39.16
C ASP A 187 -7.97 -1.72 -38.26
N TYR A 188 -7.69 -2.97 -38.63
CA TYR A 188 -8.02 -4.15 -37.81
C TYR A 188 -7.16 -5.35 -38.17
N ILE A 189 -6.83 -6.16 -37.16
CA ILE A 189 -6.17 -7.44 -37.34
C ILE A 189 -7.06 -8.54 -36.76
N ILE A 190 -7.33 -9.56 -37.55
CA ILE A 190 -7.99 -10.81 -37.17
C ILE A 190 -6.89 -11.86 -37.05
N THR A 191 -6.81 -12.46 -35.86
CA THR A 191 -5.97 -13.62 -35.62
C THR A 191 -6.83 -14.85 -35.35
N ASP A 192 -6.48 -15.94 -36.02
CA ASP A 192 -7.04 -17.27 -35.79
C ASP A 192 -5.87 -18.16 -35.37
N PHE A 193 -5.97 -18.79 -34.20
CA PHE A 193 -4.92 -19.63 -33.66
C PHE A 193 -5.52 -20.69 -32.76
N ASP A 194 -4.85 -21.83 -32.71
CA ASP A 194 -5.06 -22.83 -31.69
C ASP A 194 -4.13 -22.53 -30.51
N PHE A 195 -4.55 -22.83 -29.29
CA PHE A 195 -3.70 -22.69 -28.12
C PHE A 195 -3.79 -23.90 -27.21
N GLU A 196 -2.66 -24.25 -26.60
CA GLU A 196 -2.59 -25.25 -25.53
C GLU A 196 -2.13 -24.58 -24.23
N LEU A 197 -2.86 -24.86 -23.15
CA LEU A 197 -2.50 -24.44 -21.80
C LEU A 197 -1.74 -25.59 -21.13
N LYS A 198 -0.45 -25.39 -20.90
CA LYS A 198 0.36 -26.37 -20.16
C LYS A 198 0.53 -25.87 -18.73
N LYS A 199 -0.12 -26.54 -17.77
CA LYS A 199 0.10 -26.27 -16.34
C LYS A 199 1.58 -26.46 -16.06
N LYS A 200 2.24 -25.48 -15.44
CA LYS A 200 3.63 -25.61 -15.05
C LYS A 200 3.66 -26.68 -13.96
N GLU A 201 4.22 -27.85 -14.26
CA GLU A 201 4.37 -28.91 -13.27
C GLU A 201 5.28 -28.39 -12.17
N ASN A 202 4.68 -28.04 -11.02
CA ASN A 202 5.45 -27.80 -9.82
C ASN A 202 5.90 -29.18 -9.33
N ASN A 203 7.11 -29.57 -9.71
CA ASN A 203 7.75 -30.79 -9.21
C ASN A 203 8.14 -30.70 -7.72
N ALA A 204 7.84 -29.57 -7.09
CA ALA A 204 7.99 -29.39 -5.66
C ALA A 204 6.99 -30.28 -4.93
N THR A 205 7.50 -31.10 -4.03
CA THR A 205 6.69 -31.89 -3.12
C THR A 205 5.78 -30.97 -2.27
N PRO A 206 4.65 -31.48 -1.75
CA PRO A 206 3.81 -30.71 -0.82
C PRO A 206 4.60 -30.17 0.39
N GLU A 207 5.63 -30.89 0.84
CA GLU A 207 6.52 -30.43 1.92
C GLU A 207 7.35 -29.21 1.48
N GLU A 208 8.00 -29.27 0.30
CA GLU A 208 8.80 -28.15 -0.23
C GLU A 208 7.96 -26.89 -0.46
N THR A 209 6.68 -27.05 -0.80
CA THR A 209 5.75 -25.94 -0.99
C THR A 209 5.35 -25.29 0.34
N LEU A 210 5.09 -26.09 1.38
CA LEU A 210 4.51 -25.60 2.63
C LEU A 210 5.52 -25.17 3.68
N LYS A 211 6.72 -25.77 3.71
CA LYS A 211 7.74 -25.46 4.72
C LYS A 211 8.13 -23.97 4.79
N PRO A 212 8.28 -23.23 3.66
CA PRO A 212 8.50 -21.79 3.70
C PRO A 212 7.31 -21.00 4.26
N LEU A 213 6.07 -21.47 4.01
CA LEU A 213 4.86 -20.81 4.49
C LEU A 213 4.68 -21.02 6.00
N TYR A 214 4.95 -22.21 6.52
CA TYR A 214 4.95 -22.46 7.97
C TYR A 214 5.99 -21.61 8.70
N LYS A 215 7.20 -21.47 8.14
CA LYS A 215 8.20 -20.58 8.71
C LYS A 215 7.73 -19.13 8.76
N LYS A 216 7.12 -18.63 7.68
CA LYS A 216 6.52 -17.28 7.67
C LYS A 216 5.39 -17.14 8.68
N PHE A 217 4.59 -18.19 8.86
CA PHE A 217 3.52 -18.22 9.86
C PHE A 217 4.10 -18.13 11.28
N GLU A 218 5.10 -18.94 11.62
CA GLU A 218 5.81 -18.89 12.90
C GLU A 218 6.40 -17.50 13.16
N GLU A 219 7.09 -16.91 12.18
CA GLU A 219 7.64 -15.56 12.28
C GLU A 219 6.57 -14.49 12.51
N ALA A 220 5.42 -14.59 11.83
CA ALA A 220 4.30 -13.67 12.03
C ALA A 220 3.67 -13.82 13.43
N CYS A 221 3.63 -15.05 13.97
CA CYS A 221 3.22 -15.30 15.36
C CYS A 221 4.22 -14.68 16.34
N GLU A 222 5.52 -14.82 16.10
CA GLU A 222 6.55 -14.27 17.00
C GLU A 222 6.54 -12.73 17.06
N LYS A 223 6.20 -12.10 15.93
CA LYS A 223 6.16 -10.63 15.74
C LYS A 223 4.79 -10.00 16.01
N GLU A 224 3.81 -10.80 16.41
CA GLU A 224 2.45 -10.33 16.69
C GLU A 224 1.68 -9.79 15.47
N GLU A 225 2.08 -10.20 14.27
CA GLU A 225 1.52 -9.76 12.98
C GLU A 225 0.27 -10.57 12.61
N THR A 226 -0.78 -10.42 13.41
CA THR A 226 -2.01 -11.25 13.35
C THR A 226 -2.63 -11.29 11.94
N GLN A 227 -2.66 -10.17 11.21
CA GLN A 227 -3.24 -10.14 9.87
C GLN A 227 -2.39 -10.91 8.85
N ILE A 228 -1.06 -10.82 8.97
CA ILE A 228 -0.13 -11.55 8.09
C ILE A 228 -0.29 -13.07 8.31
N ALA A 229 -0.42 -13.52 9.56
CA ALA A 229 -0.66 -14.92 9.87
C ALA A 229 -1.98 -15.44 9.27
N ILE A 230 -3.03 -14.61 9.25
CA ILE A 230 -4.33 -14.95 8.64
C ILE A 230 -4.23 -15.02 7.12
N ASP A 231 -3.52 -14.06 6.50
CA ASP A 231 -3.40 -13.96 5.04
C ASP A 231 -2.56 -15.09 4.42
N LEU A 232 -1.83 -15.87 5.23
CA LEU A 232 -1.14 -17.08 4.79
C LEU A 232 -2.09 -18.26 4.52
N TYR A 233 -3.32 -18.23 5.02
CA TYR A 233 -4.32 -19.26 4.72
C TYR A 233 -5.04 -18.98 3.41
N HIS A 234 -5.16 -20.02 2.57
CA HIS A 234 -5.98 -19.94 1.36
C HIS A 234 -7.46 -19.70 1.72
N PRO A 235 -8.25 -18.92 0.96
CA PRO A 235 -9.67 -18.66 1.26
C PRO A 235 -10.56 -19.92 1.32
N GLN A 236 -10.13 -21.01 0.68
CA GLN A 236 -10.79 -22.31 0.69
C GLN A 236 -10.15 -23.30 1.67
N ALA A 237 -9.19 -22.87 2.50
CA ALA A 237 -8.56 -23.73 3.47
C ALA A 237 -9.59 -24.28 4.47
N VAL A 238 -9.39 -25.54 4.86
CA VAL A 238 -10.21 -26.23 5.85
C VAL A 238 -9.29 -26.75 6.94
N ILE A 239 -9.52 -26.34 8.18
CA ILE A 239 -8.82 -26.87 9.35
C ILE A 239 -9.79 -27.77 10.10
N VAL A 240 -9.48 -29.04 10.21
CA VAL A 240 -10.29 -30.00 10.99
C VAL A 240 -9.60 -30.21 12.33
N LYS A 241 -10.22 -29.72 13.41
CA LYS A 241 -9.81 -30.16 14.76
C LYS A 241 -10.44 -31.52 15.00
N LYS A 242 -9.60 -32.55 15.13
CA LYS A 242 -10.04 -33.92 15.44
C LYS A 242 -10.98 -33.90 16.64
N ASP A 243 -12.14 -34.52 16.48
CA ASP A 243 -13.19 -34.68 17.49
C ASP A 243 -13.91 -33.39 17.96
N VAL A 244 -13.75 -32.25 17.26
CA VAL A 244 -14.41 -31.00 17.63
C VAL A 244 -15.19 -30.40 16.45
N HIS A 245 -14.55 -29.59 15.61
CA HIS A 245 -15.20 -28.86 14.51
C HIS A 245 -14.22 -28.64 13.34
N ALA A 246 -14.77 -28.52 12.14
CA ALA A 246 -14.04 -28.04 10.97
C ALA A 246 -14.24 -26.52 10.82
N LEU A 247 -13.15 -25.79 10.66
CA LEU A 247 -13.13 -24.36 10.35
C LEU A 247 -12.86 -24.17 8.86
N TYR A 248 -13.65 -23.32 8.21
CA TYR A 248 -13.56 -23.07 6.77
C TYR A 248 -13.24 -21.60 6.49
N GLY A 249 -12.23 -21.37 5.64
CA GLY A 249 -11.91 -20.06 5.08
C GLY A 249 -11.83 -18.96 6.15
N LYS A 250 -12.68 -17.93 6.04
CA LYS A 250 -12.70 -16.76 6.95
C LYS A 250 -12.84 -17.13 8.43
N ALA A 251 -13.50 -18.24 8.76
CA ALA A 251 -13.67 -18.69 10.15
C ALA A 251 -12.35 -19.13 10.81
N ILE A 252 -11.32 -19.44 10.01
CA ILE A 252 -9.95 -19.70 10.50
C ILE A 252 -9.38 -18.44 11.12
N GLY A 253 -9.47 -17.30 10.42
CA GLY A 253 -8.95 -16.03 10.92
C GLY A 253 -9.69 -15.53 12.17
N ASP A 254 -11.01 -15.75 12.25
CA ASP A 254 -11.79 -15.39 13.44
C ASP A 254 -11.41 -16.25 14.66
N SER A 255 -11.18 -17.55 14.46
CA SER A 255 -10.69 -18.45 15.51
C SER A 255 -9.27 -18.06 15.97
N TYR A 256 -8.40 -17.71 15.02
CA TYR A 256 -7.05 -17.26 15.31
C TYR A 256 -7.03 -15.98 16.16
N ARG A 257 -7.85 -14.99 15.79
CA ARG A 257 -8.04 -13.76 16.59
C ARG A 257 -8.52 -14.05 18.01
N ARG A 258 -9.41 -15.03 18.20
CA ARG A 258 -9.90 -15.44 19.53
C ARG A 258 -8.79 -16.06 20.38
N ILE A 259 -8.02 -16.99 19.81
CA ILE A 259 -6.86 -17.58 20.49
C ILE A 259 -5.90 -16.47 20.92
N TRP A 260 -5.58 -15.54 20.02
CA TRP A 260 -4.72 -14.41 20.33
C TRP A 260 -5.24 -13.54 21.48
N ALA A 261 -6.54 -13.25 21.49
CA ALA A 261 -7.19 -12.48 22.55
C ALA A 261 -7.19 -13.22 23.90
N GLU A 262 -7.21 -14.55 23.88
CA GLU A 262 -7.30 -15.39 25.09
C GLU A 262 -5.93 -15.66 25.73
N ILE A 263 -4.92 -16.03 24.93
CA ILE A 263 -3.61 -16.44 25.45
C ILE A 263 -2.50 -15.39 25.29
N GLY A 264 -2.75 -14.33 24.51
CA GLY A 264 -1.75 -13.30 24.20
C GLY A 264 -0.66 -13.82 23.26
N PRO A 265 0.52 -13.18 23.23
CA PRO A 265 1.64 -13.61 22.37
C PRO A 265 2.06 -15.05 22.69
N HIS A 266 2.17 -15.88 21.66
CA HIS A 266 2.48 -17.30 21.78
C HIS A 266 3.31 -17.78 20.59
N THR A 267 4.02 -18.90 20.77
CA THR A 267 4.68 -19.64 19.70
C THR A 267 3.89 -20.91 19.39
N PHE A 268 3.97 -21.33 18.14
CA PHE A 268 3.47 -22.62 17.66
C PHE A 268 4.63 -23.57 17.50
N GLU A 269 4.52 -24.75 18.09
CA GLU A 269 5.41 -25.86 17.77
C GLU A 269 4.64 -26.94 17.04
N LEU A 270 5.00 -27.19 15.78
CA LEU A 270 4.39 -28.21 14.94
C LEU A 270 5.19 -29.52 15.04
N THR A 271 4.52 -30.61 15.37
CA THR A 271 5.10 -31.96 15.45
C THR A 271 4.31 -32.96 14.62
N ASN A 272 4.89 -34.13 14.33
CA ASN A 272 4.24 -35.21 13.58
C ASN A 272 3.66 -34.81 12.21
N GLN A 273 4.30 -33.85 11.54
CA GLN A 273 3.84 -33.30 10.27
C GLN A 273 3.85 -34.39 9.18
N LYS A 274 2.69 -34.62 8.57
CA LYS A 274 2.50 -35.49 7.42
C LYS A 274 1.89 -34.69 6.29
N TYR A 275 2.44 -34.91 5.10
CA TYR A 275 2.10 -34.21 3.89
C TYR A 275 1.57 -35.19 2.86
N GLN A 276 0.38 -34.93 2.33
CA GLN A 276 -0.21 -35.68 1.24
C GLN A 276 -0.85 -34.70 0.27
N GLY A 277 -0.97 -35.06 -1.01
CA GLY A 277 -1.66 -34.20 -1.96
C GLY A 277 -1.23 -34.39 -3.39
N THR A 278 -1.83 -33.57 -4.25
CA THR A 278 -1.53 -33.45 -5.67
C THR A 278 -1.24 -31.98 -5.99
N ASN A 279 -1.07 -31.65 -7.27
CA ASN A 279 -0.94 -30.26 -7.74
C ASN A 279 -2.22 -29.43 -7.54
N ASP A 280 -3.32 -30.03 -7.09
CA ASP A 280 -4.62 -29.36 -6.95
C ASP A 280 -5.02 -29.17 -5.48
N TYR A 281 -4.49 -29.99 -4.57
CA TYR A 281 -4.75 -29.86 -3.14
C TYR A 281 -3.60 -30.44 -2.31
N ILE A 282 -3.36 -29.84 -1.16
CA ILE A 282 -2.43 -30.34 -0.15
C ILE A 282 -3.21 -30.60 1.14
N ILE A 283 -3.06 -31.80 1.68
CA ILE A 283 -3.55 -32.21 3.01
C ILE A 283 -2.34 -32.25 3.93
N THR A 284 -2.44 -31.51 5.03
CA THR A 284 -1.50 -31.60 6.14
C THR A 284 -2.17 -32.13 7.39
N ASP A 285 -1.49 -33.08 8.02
CA ASP A 285 -1.84 -33.61 9.33
C ASP A 285 -0.66 -33.35 10.25
N PHE A 286 -0.90 -32.71 11.39
CA PHE A 286 0.13 -32.34 12.34
C PHE A 286 -0.47 -32.21 13.73
N ASP A 287 0.38 -32.48 14.72
CA ASP A 287 0.11 -32.11 16.10
C ASP A 287 0.71 -30.70 16.33
N PHE A 288 0.06 -29.90 17.18
CA PHE A 288 0.60 -28.59 17.55
C PHE A 288 0.52 -28.37 19.05
N GLU A 289 1.52 -27.68 19.58
CA GLU A 289 1.53 -27.16 20.95
C GLU A 289 1.58 -25.63 20.91
N LEU A 290 0.73 -25.01 21.72
CA LEU A 290 0.70 -23.56 21.94
C LEU A 290 1.52 -23.24 23.17
N LYS A 291 2.66 -22.56 23.00
CA LYS A 291 3.48 -22.11 24.13
C LYS A 291 3.30 -20.61 24.28
N LYS A 292 2.73 -20.18 25.41
CA LYS A 292 2.65 -18.76 25.73
C LYS A 292 4.07 -18.20 25.81
N LYS A 293 4.33 -17.09 25.12
CA LYS A 293 5.62 -16.42 25.19
C LYS A 293 5.73 -15.80 26.58
N GLU A 294 6.49 -16.44 27.47
CA GLU A 294 6.84 -15.84 28.75
C GLU A 294 7.69 -14.61 28.48
N ASN A 295 7.21 -13.43 28.91
CA ASN A 295 8.03 -12.22 28.89
C ASN A 295 9.07 -12.38 30.00
N ASN A 296 10.27 -12.81 29.64
CA ASN A 296 11.39 -12.96 30.57
C ASN A 296 11.97 -11.61 31.05
N ALA A 297 11.46 -10.50 30.52
CA ALA A 297 11.81 -9.17 30.99
C ALA A 297 11.29 -8.98 32.41
N THR A 298 12.17 -8.57 33.32
CA THR A 298 11.78 -8.22 34.67
C THR A 298 10.79 -7.04 34.65
N PRO A 299 9.96 -6.87 35.71
CA PRO A 299 9.09 -5.71 35.82
C PRO A 299 9.82 -4.36 35.73
N GLU A 300 11.08 -4.31 36.18
CA GLU A 300 11.93 -3.12 36.03
C GLU A 300 12.28 -2.84 34.56
N GLU A 301 12.79 -3.84 33.83
CA GLU A 301 13.16 -3.71 32.41
C GLU A 301 11.96 -3.29 31.54
N THR A 302 10.77 -3.74 31.91
CA THR A 302 9.52 -3.40 31.22
C THR A 302 9.14 -1.92 31.40
N LEU A 303 9.23 -1.39 32.62
CA LEU A 303 8.71 -0.05 32.94
C LEU A 303 9.73 1.08 32.80
N LYS A 304 11.03 0.79 32.88
CA LYS A 304 12.10 1.80 32.81
C LYS A 304 12.05 2.68 31.55
N PRO A 305 11.79 2.14 30.34
CA PRO A 305 11.61 2.98 29.14
C PRO A 305 10.38 3.90 29.22
N LEU A 306 9.31 3.47 29.89
CA LEU A 306 8.07 4.24 30.03
C LEU A 306 8.24 5.39 31.03
N TYR A 307 8.94 5.16 32.15
CA TYR A 307 9.31 6.22 33.07
C TYR A 307 10.23 7.24 32.42
N LYS A 308 11.24 6.80 31.65
CA LYS A 308 12.09 7.70 30.88
C LYS A 308 11.28 8.55 29.90
N LYS A 309 10.32 7.95 29.20
CA LYS A 309 9.41 8.67 28.30
C LYS A 309 8.58 9.72 29.04
N PHE A 310 8.10 9.39 30.24
CA PHE A 310 7.37 10.33 31.09
C PHE A 310 8.25 11.50 31.56
N GLU A 311 9.48 11.21 32.03
CA GLU A 311 10.47 12.22 32.44
C GLU A 311 10.81 13.19 31.30
N GLU A 312 11.08 12.66 30.09
CA GLU A 312 11.35 13.47 28.91
C GLU A 312 10.15 14.36 28.53
N ALA A 313 8.92 13.86 28.70
CA ALA A 313 7.71 14.65 28.47
C ALA A 313 7.59 15.82 29.46
N CYS A 314 7.89 15.61 30.75
CA CYS A 314 7.91 16.68 31.76
C CYS A 314 8.90 17.79 31.40
N GLU A 315 10.05 17.39 30.87
CA GLU A 315 11.13 18.30 30.51
C GLU A 315 10.90 19.13 29.25
N LYS A 316 10.11 18.59 28.31
CA LYS A 316 9.77 19.20 27.01
C LYS A 316 8.37 19.82 26.98
N GLU A 317 7.65 19.76 28.09
CA GLU A 317 6.25 20.20 28.23
C GLU A 317 5.27 19.47 27.28
N GLU A 318 5.61 18.23 26.88
CA GLU A 318 4.83 17.39 25.99
C GLU A 318 3.68 16.71 26.76
N THR A 319 2.77 17.51 27.32
CA THR A 319 1.73 17.06 28.26
C THR A 319 0.89 15.90 27.71
N GLN A 320 0.60 15.89 26.40
CA GLN A 320 -0.19 14.82 25.79
C GLN A 320 0.51 13.46 25.88
N ILE A 321 1.85 13.42 25.76
CA ILE A 321 2.63 12.18 25.86
C ILE A 321 2.51 11.57 27.27
N ALA A 322 2.55 12.41 28.31
CA ALA A 322 2.34 11.97 29.69
C ALA A 322 0.91 11.47 29.91
N ILE A 323 -0.10 12.15 29.35
CA ILE A 323 -1.50 11.73 29.43
C ILE A 323 -1.73 10.39 28.73
N ASP A 324 -1.09 10.15 27.59
CA ASP A 324 -1.22 8.91 26.81
C ASP A 324 -0.64 7.68 27.52
N LEU A 325 0.13 7.86 28.60
CA LEU A 325 0.60 6.77 29.45
C LEU A 325 -0.47 6.31 30.46
N TYR A 326 -1.56 7.05 30.64
CA TYR A 326 -2.65 6.66 31.55
C TYR A 326 -3.70 5.82 30.83
N HIS A 327 -4.21 4.82 31.54
CA HIS A 327 -5.35 4.04 31.09
C HIS A 327 -6.62 4.93 31.03
N PRO A 328 -7.56 4.73 30.08
CA PRO A 328 -8.81 5.51 30.02
C PRO A 328 -9.67 5.46 31.28
N GLN A 329 -9.51 4.40 32.08
CA GLN A 329 -10.16 4.20 33.38
C GLN A 329 -9.21 4.40 34.56
N ALA A 330 -8.09 5.11 34.36
CA ALA A 330 -7.12 5.33 35.41
C ALA A 330 -7.70 6.16 36.56
N VAL A 331 -7.15 5.92 37.76
CA VAL A 331 -7.45 6.70 38.96
C VAL A 331 -6.15 7.29 39.49
N ILE A 332 -6.12 8.60 39.75
CA ILE A 332 -5.07 9.23 40.56
C ILE A 332 -5.64 9.54 41.93
N VAL A 333 -4.97 9.11 42.99
CA VAL A 333 -5.34 9.35 44.38
C VAL A 333 -4.24 10.18 45.05
N LYS A 334 -4.55 11.44 45.35
CA LYS A 334 -3.78 12.18 46.33
C LYS A 334 -4.31 11.79 47.70
N LYS A 335 -3.56 10.96 48.42
CA LYS A 335 -3.98 10.36 49.68
C LYS A 335 -4.50 11.42 50.65
N ASP A 336 -5.64 11.15 51.25
CA ASP A 336 -6.35 12.01 52.22
C ASP A 336 -6.76 13.40 51.68
N VAL A 337 -6.72 13.64 50.36
CA VAL A 337 -7.12 14.93 49.76
C VAL A 337 -8.23 14.76 48.73
N HIS A 338 -7.96 14.08 47.61
CA HIS A 338 -8.95 13.87 46.54
C HIS A 338 -8.49 12.77 45.57
N ALA A 339 -9.40 12.34 44.71
CA ALA A 339 -9.11 11.45 43.60
C ALA A 339 -9.58 12.05 42.26
N LEU A 340 -8.88 11.74 41.18
CA LEU A 340 -9.23 12.06 39.80
C LEU A 340 -9.47 10.75 39.04
N TYR A 341 -10.46 10.75 38.14
CA TYR A 341 -10.82 9.57 37.36
C TYR A 341 -10.86 9.88 35.86
N GLY A 342 -10.28 8.98 35.06
CA GLY A 342 -10.34 9.00 33.60
C GLY A 342 -9.93 10.35 33.01
N LYS A 343 -10.80 10.94 32.18
CA LYS A 343 -10.50 12.20 31.45
C LYS A 343 -10.10 13.38 32.35
N ALA A 344 -10.56 13.42 33.60
CA ALA A 344 -10.21 14.50 34.54
C ALA A 344 -8.71 14.56 34.86
N ILE A 345 -7.99 13.44 34.68
CA ILE A 345 -6.54 13.38 34.83
C ILE A 345 -5.86 14.29 33.80
N GLY A 346 -6.25 14.18 32.53
CA GLY A 346 -5.64 14.96 31.46
C GLY A 346 -5.85 16.47 31.63
N ASP A 347 -7.05 16.88 32.06
CA ASP A 347 -7.33 18.29 32.36
C ASP A 347 -6.48 18.81 33.53
N SER A 348 -6.27 17.97 34.55
CA SER A 348 -5.42 18.34 35.69
C SER A 348 -3.95 18.46 35.30
N TYR A 349 -3.42 17.54 34.48
CA TYR A 349 -2.05 17.60 33.97
C TYR A 349 -1.81 18.86 33.15
N ARG A 350 -2.69 19.17 32.19
CA ARG A 350 -2.62 20.39 31.39
C ARG A 350 -2.57 21.65 32.26
N ARG A 351 -3.40 21.72 33.30
CA ARG A 351 -3.43 22.86 34.22
C ARG A 351 -2.15 22.95 35.06
N ILE A 352 -1.73 21.86 35.69
CA ILE A 352 -0.56 21.84 36.59
C ILE A 352 0.72 22.15 35.81
N TRP A 353 0.90 21.55 34.63
CA TRP A 353 2.11 21.76 33.83
C TRP A 353 2.22 23.19 33.30
N ALA A 354 1.09 23.81 32.92
CA ALA A 354 1.06 25.24 32.57
C ALA A 354 1.44 26.15 33.76
N GLU A 355 1.20 25.73 35.00
CA GLU A 355 1.54 26.50 36.20
C GLU A 355 3.02 26.34 36.60
N ILE A 356 3.55 25.12 36.54
CA ILE A 356 4.90 24.81 37.02
C ILE A 356 5.99 24.94 35.94
N GLY A 357 5.61 24.88 34.67
CA GLY A 357 6.51 24.89 33.52
C GLY A 357 7.36 23.62 33.39
N PRO A 358 8.47 23.66 32.61
CA PRO A 358 9.38 22.54 32.47
C PRO A 358 9.95 22.10 33.82
N HIS A 359 9.84 20.82 34.13
CA HIS A 359 10.28 20.25 35.40
C HIS A 359 10.88 18.87 35.20
N THR A 360 11.74 18.48 36.13
CA THR A 360 12.31 17.13 36.20
C THR A 360 11.53 16.30 37.23
N PHE A 361 11.49 15.00 37.02
CA PHE A 361 10.83 14.03 37.87
C PHE A 361 11.85 12.99 38.30
N GLU A 362 12.33 13.07 39.54
CA GLU A 362 13.37 12.18 40.05
C GLU A 362 12.77 11.05 40.89
N LEU A 363 13.16 9.81 40.58
CA LEU A 363 12.66 8.60 41.25
C LEU A 363 13.75 7.91 42.07
N THR A 364 13.48 7.64 43.34
CA THR A 364 14.39 6.94 44.26
C THR A 364 13.69 5.81 45.00
N ASN A 365 14.45 4.88 45.60
CA ASN A 365 13.92 3.75 46.37
C ASN A 365 12.89 2.90 45.60
N GLN A 366 13.10 2.75 44.29
CA GLN A 366 12.16 2.08 43.39
C GLN A 366 12.09 0.58 43.70
N LYS A 367 10.88 0.07 43.86
CA LYS A 367 10.58 -1.36 44.02
C LYS A 367 9.60 -1.76 42.94
N TYR A 368 9.93 -2.84 42.25
CA TYR A 368 9.13 -3.39 41.16
C TYR A 368 8.68 -4.79 41.54
N GLN A 369 7.38 -5.05 41.44
CA GLN A 369 6.79 -6.37 41.65
C GLN A 369 5.59 -6.54 40.74
N GLY A 370 5.33 -7.74 40.24
CA GLY A 370 4.21 -7.90 39.33
C GLY A 370 4.13 -9.26 38.69
N THR A 371 3.16 -9.35 37.79
CA THR A 371 2.87 -10.47 36.90
C THR A 371 2.86 -9.95 35.46
N ASN A 372 2.51 -10.81 34.51
CA ASN A 372 2.42 -10.44 33.10
C ASN A 372 1.30 -9.44 32.78
N ASP A 373 0.31 -9.29 33.67
CA ASP A 373 -0.87 -8.46 33.44
C ASP A 373 -0.87 -7.16 34.26
N TYR A 374 -0.15 -7.17 35.39
CA TYR A 374 -0.05 -6.04 36.31
C TYR A 374 1.34 -5.90 36.90
N ILE A 375 1.88 -4.68 36.88
CA ILE A 375 3.12 -4.33 37.59
C ILE A 375 2.80 -3.24 38.61
N ILE A 376 3.19 -3.48 39.85
CA ILE A 376 3.09 -2.54 40.96
C ILE A 376 4.48 -1.99 41.21
N THR A 377 4.57 -0.66 41.27
CA THR A 377 5.81 0.02 41.62
C THR A 377 5.60 0.97 42.78
N ASP A 378 6.47 0.88 43.78
CA ASP A 378 6.53 1.81 44.90
C ASP A 378 7.86 2.56 44.81
N PHE A 379 7.84 3.88 44.96
CA PHE A 379 9.03 4.72 44.92
C PHE A 379 8.82 6.04 45.65
N ASP A 380 9.92 6.69 46.01
CA ASP A 380 9.94 8.07 46.46
C ASP A 380 10.21 8.97 45.25
N PHE A 381 9.50 10.10 45.15
CA PHE A 381 9.61 11.01 44.02
C PHE A 381 9.92 12.45 44.45
N GLU A 382 10.59 13.19 43.58
CA GLU A 382 10.80 14.63 43.70
C GLU A 382 10.61 15.34 42.36
N LEU A 383 9.66 16.29 42.29
CA LEU A 383 9.52 17.21 41.18
C LEU A 383 10.40 18.44 41.43
N LYS A 384 11.20 18.84 40.45
CA LYS A 384 12.02 20.05 40.53
C LYS A 384 11.87 20.90 39.28
N LYS A 385 11.95 22.22 39.43
CA LYS A 385 11.99 23.13 38.27
C LYS A 385 13.25 22.87 37.45
N LYS A 386 13.12 22.76 36.13
CA LYS A 386 14.27 22.47 35.25
C LYS A 386 15.31 23.59 35.24
N GLU A 387 14.87 24.86 35.32
CA GLU A 387 15.75 26.02 35.23
C GLU A 387 16.73 26.15 36.41
N ASN A 388 16.28 25.86 37.63
CA ASN A 388 17.04 26.16 38.85
C ASN A 388 17.08 25.02 39.87
N ASN A 389 16.57 23.84 39.52
CA ASN A 389 16.46 22.67 40.40
C ASN A 389 15.69 22.92 41.71
N ALA A 390 14.86 23.95 41.78
CA ALA A 390 14.05 24.22 42.96
C ALA A 390 12.98 23.13 43.14
N SER A 391 12.90 22.55 44.34
CA SER A 391 11.93 21.51 44.68
C SER A 391 10.49 22.05 44.64
N ILE A 392 9.61 21.36 43.93
CA ILE A 392 8.19 21.69 43.76
C ILE A 392 7.35 20.80 44.67
N LEU A 393 7.62 19.49 44.64
CA LEU A 393 6.83 18.49 45.32
C LEU A 393 7.70 17.27 45.60
N LYS A 394 7.64 16.75 46.83
CA LYS A 394 8.33 15.52 47.21
C LYS A 394 7.37 14.61 47.97
N GLY A 395 7.47 13.31 47.74
CA GLY A 395 6.58 12.35 48.38
C GLY A 395 6.86 10.90 48.08
N LYS A 396 5.93 10.04 48.52
CA LYS A 396 5.87 8.63 48.13
C LYS A 396 4.81 8.42 47.08
N MET A 397 5.07 7.52 46.15
CA MET A 397 4.15 7.21 45.07
C MET A 397 4.10 5.70 44.84
N ARG A 398 2.88 5.24 44.56
CA ARG A 398 2.58 3.90 44.08
C ARG A 398 1.92 3.99 42.73
N HIS A 399 2.47 3.30 41.75
CA HIS A 399 1.79 3.04 40.48
C HIS A 399 1.35 1.58 40.40
N ILE A 400 0.19 1.36 39.80
CA ILE A 400 -0.22 0.07 39.25
C ILE A 400 -0.35 0.25 37.75
N TRP A 401 0.52 -0.43 37.02
CA TRP A 401 0.50 -0.52 35.57
C TRP A 401 -0.30 -1.75 35.17
N LYS A 402 -1.23 -1.58 34.23
CA LYS A 402 -2.02 -2.66 33.65
C LYS A 402 -1.59 -2.85 32.20
N ARG A 403 -1.45 -4.11 31.79
CA ARG A 403 -1.26 -4.46 30.38
C ARG A 403 -2.59 -4.45 29.64
N GLU A 404 -2.67 -3.71 28.54
CA GLU A 404 -3.78 -3.69 27.59
C GLU A 404 -3.21 -3.99 26.20
N GLY A 405 -3.34 -5.24 25.76
CA GLY A 405 -2.67 -5.73 24.54
C GLY A 405 -1.15 -5.69 24.65
N ASP A 406 -0.52 -4.90 23.77
CA ASP A 406 0.92 -4.67 23.68
C ASP A 406 1.41 -3.52 24.58
N LYS A 407 0.49 -2.76 25.21
CA LYS A 407 0.81 -1.54 25.95
C LYS A 407 0.71 -1.73 27.45
N TRP A 408 1.63 -1.09 28.17
CA TRP A 408 1.54 -0.89 29.61
C TRP A 408 1.07 0.53 29.89
N LEU A 409 -0.03 0.65 30.64
CA LEU A 409 -0.65 1.92 30.98
C LEU A 409 -0.81 2.06 32.49
N ILE A 410 -0.64 3.27 33.02
CA ILE A 410 -0.89 3.58 34.43
C ILE A 410 -2.39 3.45 34.67
N TYR A 411 -2.77 2.43 35.43
CA TYR A 411 -4.16 2.17 35.82
C TYR A 411 -4.50 2.81 37.16
N HIS A 412 -3.51 2.91 38.05
CA HIS A 412 -3.66 3.55 39.33
C HIS A 412 -2.38 4.30 39.69
N GLU A 413 -2.52 5.54 40.14
CA GLU A 413 -1.48 6.29 40.79
C GLU A 413 -1.98 6.73 42.16
N GLN A 414 -1.17 6.53 43.19
CA GLN A 414 -1.44 7.06 44.50
C GLN A 414 -0.19 7.74 45.03
N TYR A 415 -0.32 8.95 45.54
CA TYR A 415 0.80 9.65 46.16
C TYR A 415 0.42 10.38 47.45
N GLU A 416 1.40 10.53 48.33
CA GLU A 416 1.34 11.32 49.55
C GLU A 416 2.57 12.22 49.66
N ARG A 417 2.41 13.43 50.20
CA ARG A 417 3.54 14.35 50.42
C ARG A 417 4.34 13.92 51.64
N PHE A 418 5.65 14.15 51.60
CA PHE A 418 6.48 14.06 52.80
C PHE A 418 6.18 15.20 53.78
#